data_AF-A0AAV2YFA8-F1
#
_entry.id   AF-A0AAV2YFA8-F1
#
_cell.length_a   1.000
_cell.length_b   1.000
_cell.length_c   1.000
_cell.angle_alpha   90.00
_cell.angle_beta   90.00
_cell.angle_gamma   90.00
#
_symmetry.space_group_name_H-M   'P 1'
#
loop_
_entity.id
_entity.type
_entity.pdbx_description
1 polymer ?
#
loop_
_entity_poly.entity_id
_entity_poly.type
_entity_poly.pdbx_seq_one_letter_code
_entity_poly.pdbx_strand_id
1 'polypeptide(L)'
;MNTLQYKKASRSIDELISNVVEAFEELPADTRDDTFITLQTVMEACLLAGGGNQFKTPLINKDKLRRDGDGIIVVECSQPAYTAATLWK
;
A
#
# COMPACT_ATOMS: atom_id res chain seq x y z
N MET A 1 -6.27 16.10 -10.53
CA MET A 1 -5.43 16.18 -11.75
C MET A 1 -4.29 15.19 -11.59
N ASN A 2 -4.04 14.29 -12.55
CA ASN A 2 -3.07 13.19 -12.39
C ASN A 2 -1.66 13.67 -12.78
N THR A 3 -0.71 13.64 -11.85
CA THR A 3 0.68 14.13 -12.00
C THR A 3 1.46 13.42 -13.11
N LEU A 4 1.08 12.19 -13.45
CA LEU A 4 1.72 11.42 -14.52
C LEU A 4 1.48 12.02 -15.91
N GLN A 5 0.30 12.58 -16.16
CA GLN A 5 -0.04 13.20 -17.45
C GLN A 5 0.79 14.45 -17.77
N TYR A 6 1.33 15.12 -16.74
CA TYR A 6 2.29 16.22 -16.90
C TYR A 6 3.72 15.73 -17.20
N LYS A 7 4.09 14.53 -16.73
CA LYS A 7 5.43 13.96 -16.93
C LYS A 7 5.54 13.23 -18.27
N LYS A 8 4.49 12.51 -18.69
CA LYS A 8 4.38 11.83 -19.97
C LYS A 8 3.06 12.26 -20.64
N ALA A 9 3.15 13.17 -21.60
CA ALA A 9 1.97 13.62 -22.35
C ALA A 9 1.37 12.44 -23.13
N SER A 10 0.06 12.24 -22.99
CA SER A 10 -0.69 11.18 -23.69
C SER A 10 -1.69 11.85 -24.64
N ARG A 11 -1.75 11.39 -25.89
CA ARG A 11 -2.64 11.90 -26.95
C ARG A 11 -3.78 10.93 -27.29
N SER A 12 -3.79 9.75 -26.68
CA SER A 12 -4.84 8.75 -26.77
C SER A 12 -5.05 8.01 -25.45
N ILE A 13 -6.14 7.25 -25.35
CA ILE A 13 -6.39 6.36 -24.19
C ILE A 13 -5.32 5.27 -24.11
N ASP A 14 -4.91 4.70 -25.25
CA ASP A 14 -3.89 3.64 -25.29
C ASP A 14 -2.53 4.17 -24.79
N GLU A 15 -2.14 5.38 -25.21
CA GLU A 15 -0.93 6.04 -24.71
C GLU A 15 -1.02 6.31 -23.21
N LEU A 16 -2.20 6.69 -22.70
CA LEU A 16 -2.40 6.89 -21.27
C LEU A 16 -2.22 5.58 -20.49
N ILE A 17 -2.77 4.46 -20.99
CA ILE A 17 -2.62 3.14 -20.38
C ILE A 17 -1.14 2.73 -20.37
N SER A 18 -0.46 2.83 -21.51
CA SER A 18 0.98 2.51 -21.62
C SER A 18 1.81 3.33 -20.64
N ASN A 19 1.59 4.65 -20.58
CA ASN A 19 2.32 5.53 -19.68
C ASN A 19 2.10 5.19 -18.20
N VAL A 20 0.90 4.75 -17.82
CA VAL A 20 0.60 4.32 -16.44
C VAL A 20 1.29 3.00 -16.12
N VAL A 21 1.26 2.03 -17.04
CA VAL A 21 1.94 0.74 -16.86
C VAL A 21 3.44 0.94 -16.73
N GLU A 22 4.06 1.68 -17.66
CA GLU A 22 5.49 2.00 -17.60
C GLU A 22 5.85 2.72 -16.30
N ALA A 23 5.06 3.71 -15.89
CA ALA A 23 5.32 4.42 -14.65
C ALA A 23 5.25 3.51 -13.42
N PHE A 24 4.38 2.50 -13.42
CA PHE A 24 4.30 1.51 -12.35
C PHE A 24 5.51 0.56 -12.37
N GLU A 25 5.98 0.17 -13.55
CA GLU A 25 7.18 -0.67 -13.71
C GLU A 25 8.46 0.06 -13.32
N GLU A 26 8.55 1.37 -13.61
CA GLU A 26 9.66 2.25 -13.23
C GLU A 26 9.71 2.57 -11.73
N LEU A 27 8.66 2.26 -10.95
CA LEU A 27 8.66 2.51 -9.51
C LEU A 27 9.76 1.70 -8.80
N PRO A 28 10.56 2.32 -7.91
CA PRO A 28 11.52 1.59 -7.09
C PRO A 28 10.84 0.45 -6.31
N ALA A 29 11.49 -0.70 -6.21
CA ALA A 29 10.98 -1.86 -5.46
C ALA A 29 10.59 -1.48 -4.02
N ASP A 30 11.44 -0.71 -3.33
CA ASP A 30 11.16 -0.21 -1.98
C ASP A 30 9.86 0.60 -1.89
N THR A 31 9.54 1.39 -2.92
CA THR A 31 8.29 2.17 -2.98
C THR A 31 7.08 1.26 -3.13
N ARG A 32 7.20 0.20 -3.93
CA ARG A 32 6.13 -0.79 -4.14
C ARG A 32 5.88 -1.57 -2.84
N ASP A 33 6.94 -2.00 -2.18
CA ASP A 33 6.88 -2.69 -0.89
C ASP A 33 6.29 -1.78 0.20
N ASP A 34 6.76 -0.53 0.27
CA ASP A 34 6.22 0.46 1.21
C ASP A 34 4.73 0.67 1.02
N THR A 35 4.27 0.74 -0.23
CA THR A 35 2.86 0.89 -0.57
C THR A 35 2.07 -0.34 -0.11
N PHE A 36 2.56 -1.55 -0.38
CA PHE A 36 1.91 -2.79 0.03
C PHE A 36 1.81 -2.93 1.56
N ILE A 37 2.89 -2.62 2.27
CA ILE A 37 2.92 -2.64 3.74
C ILE A 37 1.92 -1.63 4.31
N THR A 38 1.84 -0.42 3.75
CA THR A 38 0.84 0.58 4.19
C THR A 38 -0.58 0.07 3.95
N LEU A 39 -0.83 -0.57 2.81
CA LEU A 39 -2.14 -1.15 2.51
C LEU A 39 -2.50 -2.22 3.55
N GLN A 40 -1.58 -3.15 3.82
CA GLN A 40 -1.80 -4.22 4.79
C GLN A 40 -2.12 -3.68 6.19
N THR A 41 -1.38 -2.67 6.66
CA THR A 41 -1.60 -2.11 8.00
C THR A 41 -2.90 -1.33 8.10
N VAL A 42 -3.28 -0.61 7.04
CA VAL A 42 -4.57 0.07 6.96
C VAL A 42 -5.71 -0.94 6.95
N MET A 43 -5.61 -2.03 6.18
CA MET A 43 -6.63 -3.08 6.16
C MET A 43 -6.83 -3.70 7.55
N GLU A 44 -5.73 -3.97 8.26
CA GLU A 44 -5.79 -4.44 9.64
C GLU A 44 -6.49 -3.42 10.57
N ALA A 45 -6.15 -2.13 10.46
CA ALA A 45 -6.81 -1.08 11.23
C ALA A 45 -8.31 -0.96 10.90
N CYS A 46 -8.69 -1.11 9.63
CA CYS A 46 -10.09 -1.19 9.22
C CYS A 46 -10.77 -2.34 9.96
N LEU A 47 -10.25 -3.57 9.86
CA LEU A 47 -10.84 -4.75 10.50
C LEU A 47 -11.05 -4.55 12.00
N LEU A 48 -10.05 -4.01 12.70
CA LEU A 48 -10.14 -3.71 14.13
C LEU A 48 -11.16 -2.61 14.46
N ALA A 49 -11.44 -1.69 13.53
CA ALA A 49 -12.49 -0.68 13.63
C ALA A 49 -13.87 -1.19 13.17
N GLY A 50 -14.07 -2.51 13.11
CA GLY A 50 -15.30 -3.11 12.59
C GLY A 50 -15.53 -2.76 11.13
N GLY A 51 -14.43 -2.62 10.37
CA GLY A 51 -14.26 -2.17 8.98
C GLY A 51 -14.88 -0.84 8.59
N GLY A 52 -15.09 0.03 9.59
CA GLY A 52 -15.16 1.46 9.35
C GLY A 52 -13.76 2.07 9.16
N ASN A 53 -13.73 3.36 8.79
CA ASN A 53 -12.49 4.13 8.65
C ASN A 53 -12.12 4.93 9.90
N GLN A 54 -12.69 4.56 11.06
CA GLN A 54 -12.50 5.28 12.33
C GLN A 54 -11.22 4.82 13.03
N PHE A 55 -10.08 5.01 12.37
CA PHE A 55 -8.76 4.72 12.91
C PHE A 55 -7.78 5.82 12.52
N LYS A 56 -6.71 5.95 13.31
CA LYS A 56 -5.55 6.76 12.90
C LYS A 56 -4.75 5.94 11.90
N THR A 57 -4.24 6.58 10.84
CA THR A 57 -3.37 5.92 9.87
C THR A 57 -2.22 5.24 10.59
N PRO A 58 -2.07 3.91 10.48
CA PRO A 58 -0.99 3.19 11.15
C PRO A 58 0.35 3.58 10.54
N LEU A 59 1.23 4.17 11.35
CA LEU A 59 2.58 4.53 10.93
C LEU A 59 3.55 3.43 11.34
N ILE A 60 4.15 2.78 10.35
CA ILE A 60 5.27 1.86 10.56
C ILE A 60 6.56 2.57 10.14
N ASN A 61 7.60 2.47 10.97
CA ASN A 61 8.93 2.94 10.61
C ASN A 61 9.64 1.90 9.72
N LYS A 62 9.29 1.91 8.44
CA LYS A 62 9.75 0.95 7.43
C LYS A 62 11.26 0.96 7.27
N ASP A 63 11.88 2.14 7.29
CA ASP A 63 13.34 2.29 7.21
C ASP A 63 14.05 1.65 8.39
N LYS A 64 13.49 1.77 9.60
CA LYS A 64 14.02 1.07 10.76
C LYS A 64 13.91 -0.45 10.58
N LEU A 65 12.75 -0.95 10.15
CA LEU A 65 12.55 -2.39 9.95
C LEU A 65 13.48 -2.98 8.89
N ARG A 66 13.73 -2.25 7.78
CA ARG A 66 14.71 -2.67 6.77
C ARG A 66 16.12 -2.73 7.31
N ARG A 67 16.52 -1.79 8.17
CA ARG A 67 17.86 -1.77 8.79
C ARG A 67 18.05 -2.89 9.82
N ASP A 68 17.00 -3.19 10.57
CA ASP A 68 17.04 -4.17 11.66
C ASP A 68 16.87 -5.63 11.16
N GLY A 69 16.55 -5.83 9.87
CA GLY A 69 16.41 -7.15 9.23
C GLY A 69 17.17 -7.27 7.90
N ASP A 70 16.85 -8.29 7.09
CA ASP A 70 17.51 -8.56 5.79
C ASP A 70 16.97 -7.68 4.63
N GLY A 71 16.50 -6.47 4.93
CA GLY A 71 15.86 -5.58 3.94
C GLY A 71 14.42 -5.95 3.57
N ILE A 72 13.92 -7.11 4.02
CA ILE A 72 12.51 -7.53 3.86
C ILE A 72 11.72 -7.07 5.09
N ILE A 73 10.62 -6.36 4.87
CA ILE A 73 9.67 -6.03 5.93
C ILE A 73 8.54 -7.05 5.90
N VAL A 74 8.42 -7.83 6.97
CA VAL A 74 7.29 -8.72 7.20
C VAL A 74 6.36 -8.07 8.22
N VAL A 75 5.11 -7.84 7.83
CA VAL A 75 4.04 -7.45 8.75
C VAL A 75 3.17 -8.68 8.98
N GLU A 76 3.07 -9.15 10.21
CA GLU A 76 2.15 -10.22 10.56
C GLU A 76 0.75 -9.67 10.82
N CYS A 77 -0.27 -10.38 10.36
CA CYS A 77 -1.66 -10.06 10.70
C CYS A 77 -1.95 -10.47 12.14
N SER A 78 -2.44 -9.54 12.97
CA SER A 78 -2.73 -9.86 14.36
C SER A 78 -3.95 -10.79 14.50
N GLN A 79 -3.92 -11.64 15.54
CA GLN A 79 -5.03 -12.52 15.87
C GLN A 79 -6.37 -11.77 16.05
N PRO A 80 -6.43 -10.59 16.69
CA PRO A 80 -7.67 -9.82 16.78
C PRO A 80 -8.21 -9.37 15.42
N ALA A 81 -7.35 -8.96 14.49
CA ALA A 81 -7.76 -8.54 13.14
C ALA A 81 -8.31 -9.72 12.33
N TYR A 82 -7.66 -10.88 12.42
CA TYR A 82 -8.16 -12.12 11.83
C TYR A 82 -9.54 -12.48 12.38
N THR A 83 -9.69 -12.47 13.71
CA THR A 83 -10.98 -12.76 14.36
C THR A 83 -12.06 -11.77 13.90
N ALA A 84 -11.75 -10.47 13.86
CA ALA A 84 -12.68 -9.45 13.39
C ALA A 84 -13.14 -9.69 11.94
N ALA A 85 -12.22 -10.09 11.04
CA ALA A 85 -12.56 -10.45 9.66
C ALA A 85 -13.49 -11.67 9.56
N THR A 86 -13.32 -12.66 10.44
CA THR A 86 -14.18 -13.87 10.44
C THR A 86 -15.56 -13.66 11.06
N LEU A 87 -15.72 -12.63 11.88
CA LEU A 87 -16.98 -12.29 12.56
C LEU A 87 -17.82 -11.27 11.78
N TRP A 88 -17.27 -10.67 10.74
CA TRP A 88 -17.99 -9.85 9.78
C TRP A 88 -19.03 -10.71 9.04
N LYS A 89 -20.29 -10.56 9.44
CA LYS A 89 -21.48 -11.16 8.80
C LYS A 89 -22.31 -10.09 8.11
#